data_AF-A0A814L2H9-F1
#
_entry.id   AF-A0A814L2H9-F1
#
_cell.length_a   1.000
_cell.length_b   1.000
_cell.length_c   1.000
_cell.angle_alpha   90.00
_cell.angle_beta   90.00
_cell.angle_gamma   90.00
#
_symmetry.space_group_name_H-M   'P 1'
#
loop_
_entity.id
_entity.type
_entity.pdbx_description
1 polymer ?
#
loop_
_entity_poly.entity_id
_entity_poly.type
_entity_poly.pdbx_seq_one_letter_code
_entity_poly.pdbx_strand_id
1 'polypeptide(L)'
;MAAKNMFQHSNKMTYNGTIVGENLSYSSASPPDPMTGDSMTRPWYDKEEPMYRYDNDYQPQLTHFTQIVWKSTKEVGFGRANNVNQWYGVAVYYPPGNIQGQFSRNVKKPK
;
A
#
# COMPACT_ATOMS: atom_id res chain seq x y z
N MET A 1 9.69 -10.73 4.79
CA MET A 1 10.31 -9.54 4.15
C MET A 1 11.56 -9.10 4.89
N ALA A 2 11.52 -8.75 6.18
CA ALA A 2 12.71 -8.32 6.95
C ALA A 2 13.85 -9.36 7.03
N ALA A 3 13.55 -10.65 7.23
CA ALA A 3 14.58 -11.68 7.36
C ALA A 3 15.26 -12.11 6.03
N LYS A 4 14.83 -11.56 4.88
CA LYS A 4 15.30 -12.00 3.55
C LYS A 4 15.90 -10.88 2.69
N ASN A 5 15.99 -9.63 3.19
CA ASN A 5 16.40 -8.46 2.38
C ASN A 5 15.66 -8.30 1.03
N MET A 6 14.47 -8.89 0.91
CA MET A 6 13.65 -8.84 -0.29
C MET A 6 12.47 -7.90 -0.06
N PHE A 7 12.51 -6.72 -0.68
CA PHE A 7 11.39 -5.80 -0.79
C PHE A 7 10.57 -6.18 -2.03
N GLN A 8 9.80 -7.25 -1.90
CA GLN A 8 8.96 -7.78 -2.98
C GLN A 8 7.61 -8.14 -2.40
N HIS A 9 6.58 -7.99 -3.24
CA HIS A 9 5.25 -8.40 -2.88
C HIS A 9 5.19 -9.88 -2.52
N SER A 10 4.31 -10.23 -1.59
CA SER A 10 4.09 -11.64 -1.28
C SER A 10 3.48 -12.36 -2.49
N ASN A 11 4.18 -13.35 -3.05
CA ASN A 11 3.73 -14.03 -4.27
C ASN A 11 2.39 -14.78 -4.14
N LYS A 12 1.86 -15.00 -2.92
CA LYS A 12 0.69 -15.84 -2.65
C LYS A 12 -0.07 -15.52 -1.34
N MET A 13 -0.03 -14.28 -0.83
CA MET A 13 -0.86 -14.00 0.35
C MET A 13 -2.33 -14.05 -0.04
N THR A 14 -3.09 -14.89 0.67
CA THR A 14 -4.53 -15.06 0.44
C THR A 14 -5.27 -14.91 1.75
N TYR A 15 -6.47 -14.35 1.68
CA TYR A 15 -7.40 -14.24 2.78
C TYR A 15 -8.79 -14.59 2.25
N ASN A 16 -9.49 -15.48 2.95
CA ASN A 16 -10.76 -16.06 2.51
C ASN A 16 -10.72 -16.55 1.04
N GLY A 17 -9.65 -17.26 0.68
CA GLY A 17 -9.47 -17.84 -0.66
C GLY A 17 -9.17 -16.84 -1.78
N THR A 18 -8.99 -15.56 -1.48
CA THR A 18 -8.74 -14.49 -2.47
C THR A 18 -7.36 -13.89 -2.27
N ILE A 19 -6.69 -13.54 -3.37
CA ILE A 19 -5.42 -12.79 -3.32
C ILE A 19 -5.68 -11.38 -2.77
N VAL A 20 -4.89 -10.96 -1.81
CA VAL A 20 -5.01 -9.64 -1.17
C VAL A 20 -4.23 -8.57 -1.94
N GLY A 21 -4.64 -7.31 -1.79
CA GLY A 21 -3.84 -6.17 -2.24
C GLY A 21 -2.71 -5.91 -1.24
N GLU A 22 -1.62 -5.29 -1.69
CA GLU A 22 -0.45 -5.05 -0.83
C GLU A 22 0.25 -3.73 -1.19
N ASN A 23 0.58 -2.92 -0.17
CA ASN A 23 1.52 -1.81 -0.29
C ASN A 23 2.71 -2.05 0.65
N LEU A 24 3.91 -1.70 0.20
CA LEU A 24 5.13 -1.85 0.97
C LEU A 24 5.76 -0.50 1.30
N SER A 25 6.34 -0.39 2.50
CA SER A 25 7.08 0.79 2.95
C SER A 25 8.43 0.37 3.51
N TYR A 26 9.43 1.22 3.31
CA TYR A 26 10.79 1.05 3.79
C TYR A 26 11.31 2.37 4.33
N SER A 27 12.02 2.31 5.45
CA SER A 27 12.71 3.46 6.03
C SER A 27 14.04 3.03 6.64
N SER A 28 15.08 3.84 6.46
CA SER A 28 16.39 3.66 7.09
C SER A 28 16.51 4.42 8.43
N ALA A 29 15.39 4.72 9.08
CA ALA A 29 15.39 5.40 10.38
C ALA A 29 16.09 4.54 11.43
N SER A 30 17.03 5.16 12.16
CA SER A 30 17.71 4.52 13.28
C SER A 30 16.76 4.46 14.48
N PRO A 31 16.74 3.36 15.27
CA PRO A 31 16.08 3.33 16.56
C PRO A 31 16.52 4.54 17.42
N PRO A 32 15.64 5.12 18.25
CA PRO A 32 14.41 4.52 18.78
C PRO A 32 13.13 4.78 17.97
N ASP A 33 13.15 5.59 16.90
CA ASP A 33 11.90 6.00 16.24
C ASP A 33 11.22 4.84 15.50
N PRO A 34 10.06 4.35 16.00
CA PRO A 34 9.41 3.21 15.40
C PRO A 34 8.56 3.67 14.22
N MET A 35 8.68 2.99 13.08
CA MET A 35 7.86 3.27 11.90
C MET A 35 6.36 3.17 12.25
N THR A 36 5.64 4.28 12.19
CA THR A 36 4.21 4.38 12.49
C THR A 36 3.35 4.07 11.27
N GLY A 37 2.06 3.80 11.47
CA GLY A 37 1.11 3.67 10.36
C GLY A 37 1.08 4.92 9.48
N ASP A 38 1.12 6.11 10.09
CA ASP A 38 1.19 7.38 9.35
C ASP A 38 2.46 7.49 8.49
N SER A 39 3.63 7.17 9.04
CA SER A 39 4.88 7.18 8.26
C SER A 39 4.90 6.18 7.11
N MET A 40 4.07 5.13 7.18
CA MET A 40 3.89 4.16 6.10
C MET A 40 2.92 4.68 5.04
N THR A 41 1.76 5.21 5.44
CA THR A 41 0.64 5.52 4.53
C THR A 41 0.70 6.92 3.94
N ARG A 42 1.18 7.90 4.69
CA ARG A 42 1.22 9.30 4.27
C ARG A 42 2.05 9.53 3.00
N PRO A 43 3.24 8.92 2.83
CA PRO A 43 4.00 9.06 1.59
C PRO A 43 3.29 8.50 0.36
N TRP A 44 2.53 7.41 0.51
CA TRP A 44 1.76 6.84 -0.60
C TRP A 44 0.67 7.81 -1.08
N TYR A 45 -0.01 8.50 -0.16
CA TYR A 45 -1.05 9.45 -0.51
C TYR A 45 -0.47 10.78 -1.00
N ASP A 46 0.36 11.44 -0.19
CA ASP A 46 0.84 12.81 -0.43
C ASP A 46 1.70 12.94 -1.70
N LYS A 47 2.38 11.85 -2.10
CA LYS A 47 3.23 11.87 -3.30
C LYS A 47 2.47 11.49 -4.57
N GLU A 48 1.52 10.55 -4.50
CA GLU A 48 0.89 9.99 -5.69
C GLU A 48 -0.44 10.68 -6.04
N GLU A 49 -1.22 11.12 -5.05
CA GLU A 49 -2.50 11.80 -5.28
C GLU A 49 -2.35 13.05 -6.17
N PRO A 50 -1.37 13.94 -5.96
CA PRO A 50 -1.23 15.15 -6.79
C PRO A 50 -0.90 14.86 -8.25
N MET A 51 -0.33 13.68 -8.53
CA MET A 51 -0.01 13.22 -9.88
C MET A 51 -1.14 12.41 -10.51
N TYR A 52 -2.15 12.01 -9.72
CA TYR A 52 -3.18 11.09 -10.16
C TYR A 52 -4.21 11.75 -11.05
N ARG A 53 -4.34 11.20 -12.27
CA ARG A 53 -5.32 11.64 -13.25
C ARG A 53 -6.61 10.84 -13.13
N TYR A 54 -7.63 11.42 -12.49
CA TYR A 54 -8.93 10.77 -12.24
C TYR A 54 -9.76 10.45 -13.51
N ASP A 55 -9.39 11.02 -14.65
CA ASP A 55 -9.96 10.76 -15.98
C ASP A 55 -9.31 9.56 -16.69
N ASN A 56 -8.19 9.07 -16.17
CA ASN A 56 -7.44 7.93 -16.71
C ASN A 56 -7.71 6.65 -15.90
N ASP A 57 -7.50 5.49 -16.53
CA ASP A 57 -7.59 4.19 -15.84
C ASP A 57 -6.27 3.85 -15.11
N TYR A 58 -5.74 2.64 -15.31
CA TYR A 58 -4.56 2.13 -14.59
C TYR A 58 -3.32 3.01 -14.80
N GLN A 59 -2.80 3.57 -13.70
CA GLN A 59 -1.58 4.38 -13.66
C GLN A 59 -0.54 3.64 -12.79
N PRO A 60 0.37 2.84 -13.38
CA PRO A 60 1.17 1.85 -12.65
C PRO A 60 2.05 2.45 -11.54
N GLN A 61 2.48 3.70 -11.69
CA GLN A 61 3.32 4.39 -10.70
C GLN A 61 2.55 4.98 -9.51
N LEU A 62 1.22 4.99 -9.57
CA LEU A 62 0.34 5.65 -8.59
C LEU A 62 -0.56 4.64 -7.87
N THR A 63 -0.11 3.39 -7.83
CA THR A 63 -0.90 2.25 -7.37
C THR A 63 -0.99 2.15 -5.85
N HIS A 64 -0.06 2.76 -5.11
CA HIS A 64 -0.15 2.75 -3.65
C HIS A 64 -1.30 3.65 -3.19
N PHE A 65 -1.41 4.85 -3.75
CA PHE A 65 -2.51 5.77 -3.48
C PHE A 65 -3.86 5.13 -3.83
N THR A 66 -4.00 4.60 -5.05
CA THR A 66 -5.29 4.05 -5.49
C THR A 66 -5.74 2.87 -4.64
N GLN A 67 -4.82 2.09 -4.08
CA GLN A 67 -5.14 1.01 -3.15
C GLN A 67 -5.66 1.55 -1.80
N ILE A 68 -5.12 2.65 -1.28
CA ILE A 68 -5.54 3.26 -0.01
C ILE A 68 -6.99 3.76 -0.10
N VAL A 69 -7.33 4.42 -1.21
CA VAL A 69 -8.65 5.04 -1.39
C VAL A 69 -9.65 4.14 -2.10
N TRP A 70 -9.32 2.86 -2.29
CA TRP A 70 -10.15 1.94 -3.07
C TRP A 70 -11.49 1.66 -2.40
N LYS A 71 -12.58 2.24 -2.91
CA LYS A 71 -13.94 2.15 -2.33
C LYS A 71 -14.40 0.72 -1.99
N SER A 72 -14.05 -0.26 -2.81
CA SER A 72 -14.50 -1.65 -2.63
C SER A 72 -13.69 -2.43 -1.60
N THR A 73 -12.49 -1.96 -1.21
CA THR A 73 -11.72 -2.55 -0.12
C THR A 73 -12.44 -2.28 1.21
N LYS A 74 -12.48 -3.27 2.09
CA LYS A 74 -13.26 -3.26 3.35
C LYS A 74 -12.42 -3.47 4.59
N GLU A 75 -11.32 -4.19 4.44
CA GLU A 75 -10.44 -4.55 5.53
C GLU A 75 -9.01 -4.17 5.14
N VAL A 76 -8.27 -3.67 6.12
CA VAL A 76 -6.85 -3.38 5.99
C VAL A 76 -6.11 -3.88 7.22
N GLY A 77 -5.02 -4.60 7.01
CA GLY A 77 -4.10 -5.07 8.04
C GLY A 77 -2.72 -4.45 7.85
N PHE A 78 -2.09 -4.02 8.94
CA PHE A 78 -0.74 -3.45 8.90
C PHE A 78 0.23 -4.32 9.67
N GLY A 79 1.40 -4.55 9.08
CA GLY A 79 2.52 -5.24 9.71
C GLY A 79 3.80 -4.42 9.59
N ARG A 80 4.63 -4.45 10.64
CA ARG A 80 5.97 -3.86 10.61
C ARG A 80 7.01 -4.78 11.22
N ALA A 81 8.24 -4.70 10.73
CA ALA A 81 9.39 -5.39 11.29
C ALA A 81 10.63 -4.49 11.18
N ASN A 82 11.56 -4.63 12.13
CA ASN A 82 12.85 -3.93 12.09
C ASN A 82 14.02 -4.89 11.92
N ASN A 83 15.09 -4.38 11.30
CA ASN A 83 16.41 -5.00 11.27
C ASN A 83 17.47 -3.91 11.52
N VAL A 84 18.05 -3.88 12.71
CA VAL A 84 19.04 -2.87 13.16
C VAL A 84 18.55 -1.42 12.93
N ASN A 85 18.86 -0.82 11.77
CA ASN A 85 18.51 0.56 11.40
C ASN A 85 17.55 0.62 10.19
N GLN A 86 16.81 -0.45 9.94
CA GLN A 86 15.88 -0.57 8.82
C GLN A 86 14.51 -0.99 9.32
N TRP A 87 13.49 -0.26 8.90
CA TRP A 87 12.09 -0.60 9.11
C TRP A 87 11.46 -1.05 7.79
N TYR A 88 10.67 -2.11 7.87
CA TYR A 88 9.88 -2.66 6.79
C TYR A 88 8.42 -2.66 7.20
N GLY A 89 7.57 -2.11 6.34
CA GLY A 89 6.14 -2.03 6.53
C GLY A 89 5.38 -2.69 5.40
N VAL A 90 4.27 -3.31 5.75
CA VAL A 90 3.29 -3.86 4.81
C VAL A 90 1.89 -3.43 5.22
N ALA A 91 1.10 -3.01 4.25
CA ALA A 91 -0.35 -2.89 4.37
C ALA A 91 -1.00 -3.91 3.44
N VAL A 92 -1.94 -4.69 3.96
CA VAL A 92 -2.66 -5.76 3.26
C VAL A 92 -4.12 -5.36 3.16
N TYR A 93 -4.72 -5.50 1.98
CA TYR A 93 -6.05 -4.97 1.67
C TYR A 93 -7.00 -6.08 1.17
N TYR A 94 -8.22 -6.12 1.72
CA TYR A 94 -9.24 -7.07 1.30
C TYR A 94 -10.65 -6.44 1.19
N PRO A 95 -11.43 -6.71 0.13
CA PRO A 95 -11.00 -7.24 -1.17
C PRO A 95 -9.88 -6.39 -1.80
N PRO A 96 -9.06 -6.97 -2.72
CA PRO A 96 -7.94 -6.26 -3.33
C PRO A 96 -8.41 -5.07 -4.16
N GLY A 97 -7.57 -4.03 -4.19
CA GLY A 97 -7.74 -2.88 -5.06
C GLY A 97 -7.01 -3.02 -6.39
N ASN A 98 -6.85 -1.90 -7.09
CA ASN A 98 -6.05 -1.77 -8.31
C ASN A 98 -6.44 -2.72 -9.45
N ILE A 99 -7.71 -3.12 -9.50
CA ILE A 99 -8.22 -3.96 -10.58
C ILE A 99 -8.47 -3.09 -11.82
N GLN A 100 -7.82 -3.44 -12.93
CA GLN A 100 -7.97 -2.73 -14.22
C GLN A 100 -9.44 -2.65 -14.65
N GLY A 101 -9.83 -1.52 -15.26
CA GLY A 101 -11.22 -1.24 -15.63
C GLY A 101 -12.15 -0.91 -14.46
N GLN A 102 -11.64 -0.83 -13.22
CA GLN A 102 -12.44 -0.52 -12.03
C GLN A 102 -12.01 0.77 -11.31
N PHE A 103 -11.07 1.55 -11.86
CA PHE A 103 -10.56 2.74 -11.18
C PHE A 103 -11.62 3.83 -11.05
N SER A 104 -12.35 4.14 -12.12
CA SER A 104 -13.36 5.21 -12.15
C SER A 104 -14.46 5.06 -11.09
N ARG A 105 -14.80 3.83 -10.69
CA ARG A 105 -15.80 3.57 -9.64
C ARG A 105 -15.22 3.51 -8.23
N ASN A 106 -13.92 3.23 -8.09
CA ASN A 106 -13.27 3.01 -6.80
C ASN A 106 -12.41 4.17 -6.30
N VAL A 107 -11.83 4.96 -7.19
CA VAL A 107 -10.94 6.09 -6.86
C VAL A 107 -11.70 7.38 -7.17
N LYS A 108 -12.02 8.16 -6.14
CA LYS A 108 -12.80 9.40 -6.25
C LYS A 108 -11.95 10.59 -5.82
N LYS A 109 -12.20 11.75 -6.46
CA LYS A 109 -11.57 13.00 -6.07
C LYS A 109 -11.86 13.32 -4.59
N PRO A 110 -10.88 13.87 -3.85
CA PRO A 110 -11.11 14.43 -2.53
C PRO A 110 -12.26 15.45 -2.57
N LYS A 111 -12.99 15.57 -1.47
CA LYS A 111 -14.07 16.55 -1.31
C LYS A 111 -13.52 17.91 -0.91
#